data_AF-A0A924DNW6-F1
#
_entry.id   AF-A0A924DNW6-F1
#
_cell.length_a   1.000
_cell.length_b   1.000
_cell.length_c   1.000
_cell.angle_alpha   90.00
_cell.angle_beta   90.00
_cell.angle_gamma   90.00
#
_symmetry.space_group_name_H-M   'P 1'
#
loop_
_entity.id
_entity.type
_entity.pdbx_description
1 polymer ?
#
loop_
_entity_poly.entity_id
_entity_poly.type
_entity_poly.pdbx_seq_one_letter_code
_entity_poly.pdbx_strand_id
1 'polypeptide(L)'
;MNQTELSLDLLLQETLALTEYLRVTNLPKKYSETSQQSFFDNSEKDDDYLYDLAESLISDTLEAQEIIPMVEPELFTQERILPETSGVIYKIDNGISTFCVRGYSAPNIREAFNELTNLEAAKRIVLKLDKSTGLDSVEFFETKSFELAEAVREQIINRRFPHQEDAVCNLSDPGFSWWMNIEQDSHDRFEIFFRSHGINRADKYIQLGPIGDGSVAALRMNQARTLLRSSFPISEFSCDDKSFTVASSKPDHLSFISFKNIFLEGVNLTELENFPDNGVGRTLYYYFHELAIVRKFWIEVKTKLG
;
A
#
# COMPACT_ATOMS: atom_id res chain seq x y z
N MET A 1 27.09 30.95 11.37
CA MET A 1 27.19 29.96 10.29
C MET A 1 26.26 28.82 10.65
N ASN A 2 25.07 28.80 10.05
CA ASN A 2 24.03 27.80 10.32
C ASN A 2 24.42 26.50 9.61
N GLN A 3 24.73 25.46 10.39
CA GLN A 3 24.93 24.12 9.87
C GLN A 3 23.61 23.36 9.90
N THR A 4 23.23 22.87 8.72
CA THR A 4 22.41 21.67 8.46
C THR A 4 20.96 21.68 8.92
N GLU A 5 20.12 22.50 8.28
CA GLU A 5 18.79 22.02 7.87
C GLU A 5 19.01 21.09 6.67
N LEU A 6 19.24 19.80 6.93
CA LEU A 6 19.04 18.79 5.90
C LEU A 6 17.55 18.88 5.52
N SER A 7 17.26 19.18 4.24
CA SER A 7 15.88 19.27 3.76
C SER A 7 15.11 18.00 4.11
N LEU A 8 13.91 18.17 4.66
CA LEU A 8 12.97 17.09 4.97
C LEU A 8 12.78 16.15 3.76
N ASP A 9 12.74 16.75 2.56
CA ASP A 9 12.58 16.07 1.28
C ASP A 9 13.76 15.11 1.01
N LEU A 10 14.98 15.52 1.39
CA LEU A 10 16.17 14.72 1.19
C LEU A 10 16.15 13.46 2.07
N LEU A 11 15.70 13.58 3.32
CA LEU A 11 15.63 12.46 4.26
C LEU A 11 14.55 11.44 3.88
N LEU A 12 13.41 11.92 3.37
CA LEU A 12 12.34 11.06 2.86
C LEU A 12 12.77 10.35 1.59
N GLN A 13 13.43 11.05 0.67
CA GLN A 13 13.98 10.47 -0.55
C GLN A 13 15.06 9.41 -0.24
N GLU A 14 15.93 9.65 0.73
CA GLU A 14 16.90 8.65 1.21
C GLU A 14 16.23 7.42 1.81
N THR A 15 15.10 7.58 2.50
CA THR A 15 14.36 6.47 3.10
C THR A 15 13.72 5.58 2.03
N LEU A 16 13.15 6.19 0.99
CA LEU A 16 12.60 5.48 -0.17
C LEU A 16 13.73 4.74 -0.93
N ALA A 17 14.84 5.43 -1.18
CA ALA A 17 16.00 4.85 -1.86
C ALA A 17 16.60 3.67 -1.07
N LEU A 18 16.66 3.76 0.27
CA LEU A 18 17.17 2.68 1.11
C LEU A 18 16.20 1.49 1.14
N THR A 19 14.90 1.75 1.10
CA THR A 19 13.86 0.70 1.01
C THR A 19 13.95 -0.04 -0.32
N GLU A 20 14.15 0.68 -1.42
CA GLU A 20 14.36 0.11 -2.75
C GLU A 20 15.67 -0.68 -2.84
N TYR A 21 16.77 -0.15 -2.32
CA TYR A 21 18.06 -0.84 -2.27
C TYR A 21 17.98 -2.17 -1.49
N LEU A 22 17.31 -2.17 -0.33
CA LEU A 22 17.10 -3.39 0.46
C LEU A 22 16.21 -4.41 -0.25
N ARG A 23 15.26 -3.95 -1.07
CA ARG A 23 14.41 -4.83 -1.91
C ARG A 23 15.25 -5.52 -3.00
N VAL A 24 16.17 -4.81 -3.63
CA VAL A 24 17.03 -5.35 -4.71
C VAL A 24 18.12 -6.29 -4.14
N THR A 25 18.70 -5.95 -2.98
CA THR A 25 19.83 -6.69 -2.41
C THR A 25 19.44 -7.98 -1.69
N ASN A 26 18.19 -8.12 -1.24
CA ASN A 26 17.70 -9.33 -0.55
C ASN A 26 17.05 -10.37 -1.48
N LEU A 27 17.25 -10.27 -2.79
CA LEU A 27 16.92 -11.38 -3.69
C LEU A 27 17.76 -12.61 -3.30
N PRO A 28 17.14 -13.78 -3.06
CA PRO A 28 17.88 -14.97 -2.69
C PRO A 28 18.86 -15.33 -3.83
N LYS A 29 20.16 -15.38 -3.50
CA LYS A 29 21.21 -15.91 -4.37
C LYS A 29 20.86 -17.36 -4.71
N LYS A 30 20.17 -17.56 -5.84
CA LYS A 30 19.98 -18.89 -6.42
C LYS A 30 21.36 -19.45 -6.75
N TYR A 31 21.61 -20.63 -6.19
CA TYR A 31 22.81 -21.42 -6.42
C TYR A 31 23.07 -21.58 -7.92
N SER A 32 24.31 -21.28 -8.30
CA SER A 32 24.88 -21.54 -9.61
C SER A 32 25.15 -23.02 -9.80
N GLU A 33 24.73 -23.58 -10.93
CA GLU A 33 25.55 -24.54 -11.67
C GLU A 33 25.14 -24.57 -13.17
N THR A 34 26.16 -24.25 -13.99
CA THR A 34 26.40 -24.70 -15.37
C THR A 34 25.47 -24.23 -16.51
N SER A 35 25.92 -23.25 -17.30
CA SER A 35 26.64 -23.48 -18.57
C SER A 35 26.88 -22.17 -19.32
N GLN A 36 28.02 -22.12 -20.00
CA GLN A 36 28.53 -21.01 -20.78
C GLN A 36 27.64 -20.71 -21.99
N GLN A 37 27.33 -19.43 -22.22
CA GLN A 37 27.54 -18.78 -23.51
C GLN A 37 27.45 -17.25 -23.32
N SER A 38 28.58 -16.59 -23.56
CA SER A 38 28.65 -15.16 -23.89
C SER A 38 27.73 -14.83 -25.07
N PHE A 39 27.19 -13.61 -25.14
CA PHE A 39 27.12 -12.77 -26.36
C PHE A 39 26.44 -11.42 -26.01
N PHE A 40 27.20 -10.33 -26.17
CA PHE A 40 26.85 -8.90 -26.33
C PHE A 40 25.99 -8.15 -25.30
N ASP A 41 26.69 -7.22 -24.63
CA ASP A 41 26.44 -5.78 -24.57
C ASP A 41 25.21 -5.25 -25.35
N ASN A 42 24.29 -4.61 -24.62
CA ASN A 42 23.36 -3.58 -25.11
C ASN A 42 22.67 -2.93 -23.91
N SER A 43 23.31 -1.90 -23.36
CA SER A 43 22.60 -0.81 -22.71
C SER A 43 21.77 -0.06 -23.75
N GLU A 44 20.61 0.45 -23.35
CA GLU A 44 19.63 1.24 -24.13
C GLU A 44 18.58 0.39 -24.87
N LYS A 45 17.39 0.28 -24.26
CA LYS A 45 16.04 0.33 -24.90
C LYS A 45 14.97 -0.12 -23.91
N ASP A 46 14.43 0.82 -23.13
CA ASP A 46 13.21 0.62 -22.33
C ASP A 46 12.02 1.47 -22.85
N ASP A 47 12.15 2.13 -24.02
CA ASP A 47 11.11 3.00 -24.58
C ASP A 47 10.16 2.31 -25.59
N ASP A 48 10.44 1.07 -26.00
CA ASP A 48 9.69 0.40 -27.08
C ASP A 48 8.37 -0.27 -26.59
N TYR A 49 8.17 -0.43 -25.28
CA TYR A 49 6.98 -1.14 -24.75
C TYR A 49 5.68 -0.30 -24.80
N LEU A 50 5.80 1.03 -24.89
CA LEU A 50 4.65 1.96 -24.90
C LEU A 50 4.05 2.16 -26.30
N TYR A 51 4.83 1.94 -27.37
CA TYR A 51 4.37 2.10 -28.75
C TYR A 51 3.62 0.87 -29.27
N ASP A 52 4.02 -0.34 -28.88
CA ASP A 52 3.33 -1.57 -29.28
C ASP A 52 1.90 -1.70 -28.71
N LEU A 53 1.61 -1.01 -27.58
CA LEU A 53 0.25 -0.96 -27.02
C LEU A 53 -0.69 -0.03 -27.81
N ALA A 54 -0.14 0.99 -28.48
CA ALA A 54 -0.91 1.98 -29.22
C ALA A 54 -1.37 1.46 -30.59
N GLU A 55 -0.57 0.62 -31.26
CA GLU A 55 -0.94 0.06 -32.56
C GLU A 55 -2.02 -1.04 -32.47
N SER A 56 -2.10 -1.77 -31.36
CA SER A 56 -3.12 -2.81 -31.17
C SER A 56 -4.56 -2.29 -31.03
N LEU A 57 -4.78 -0.97 -30.89
CA LEU A 57 -6.11 -0.36 -30.68
C LEU A 57 -6.69 0.33 -31.93
N ILE A 58 -5.97 0.33 -33.06
CA ILE A 58 -6.37 1.08 -34.27
C ILE A 58 -7.09 0.21 -35.31
N SER A 59 -7.18 -1.10 -35.12
CA SER A 59 -7.89 -1.99 -36.04
C SER A 59 -9.15 -2.58 -35.42
N ASP A 60 -10.17 -1.75 -35.22
CA ASP A 60 -11.55 -2.21 -35.33
C ASP A 60 -12.41 -1.15 -36.01
N THR A 61 -12.84 -1.52 -37.21
CA THR A 61 -13.54 -0.72 -38.21
C THR A 61 -14.98 -0.39 -37.82
N LEU A 62 -15.33 0.85 -38.18
CA LEU A 62 -16.62 1.53 -38.15
C LEU A 62 -17.80 0.72 -38.72
N GLU A 63 -18.87 0.58 -37.94
CA GLU A 63 -20.24 0.49 -38.45
C GLU A 63 -21.04 1.71 -37.98
N ALA A 64 -21.54 2.50 -38.92
CA ALA A 64 -22.33 3.69 -38.68
C ALA A 64 -23.78 3.29 -38.36
N GLN A 65 -24.28 3.66 -37.18
CA GLN A 65 -25.69 3.59 -36.81
C GLN A 65 -26.28 4.99 -36.61
N GLU A 66 -27.53 5.12 -37.06
CA GLU A 66 -28.30 6.35 -37.21
C GLU A 66 -28.59 7.05 -35.87
N ILE A 67 -28.56 8.39 -35.91
CA ILE A 67 -28.70 9.30 -34.78
C ILE A 67 -30.18 9.43 -34.40
N ILE A 68 -30.55 8.94 -33.21
CA ILE A 68 -31.80 9.32 -32.52
C ILE A 68 -31.44 10.46 -31.56
N PRO A 69 -32.12 11.63 -31.59
CA PRO A 69 -31.86 12.70 -30.65
C PRO A 69 -32.37 12.27 -29.26
N MET A 70 -31.42 11.80 -28.44
CA MET A 70 -31.65 11.40 -27.06
C MET A 70 -31.70 12.67 -26.21
N VAL A 71 -32.86 12.94 -25.62
CA VAL A 71 -33.05 13.98 -24.61
C VAL A 71 -32.15 13.64 -23.42
N GLU A 72 -31.12 14.46 -23.17
CA GLU A 72 -30.24 14.33 -22.00
C GLU A 72 -31.08 14.47 -20.73
N PRO A 73 -31.18 13.43 -19.89
CA PRO A 73 -31.70 13.61 -18.55
C PRO A 73 -30.65 14.40 -17.77
N GLU A 74 -31.03 15.58 -17.29
CA GLU A 74 -30.25 16.35 -16.31
C GLU A 74 -30.00 15.47 -15.08
N LEU A 75 -28.82 14.84 -15.04
CA LEU A 75 -28.32 14.09 -13.90
C LEU A 75 -28.04 15.09 -12.79
N PHE A 76 -28.90 15.10 -11.78
CA PHE A 76 -28.64 15.72 -10.49
C PHE A 76 -27.43 15.02 -9.83
N THR A 77 -26.21 15.46 -10.16
CA THR A 77 -25.01 15.11 -9.42
C THR A 77 -25.05 15.88 -8.10
N GLN A 78 -25.21 15.17 -6.98
CA GLN A 78 -24.95 15.75 -5.68
C GLN A 78 -23.49 16.24 -5.70
N GLU A 79 -23.27 17.54 -5.51
CA GLU A 79 -21.91 18.11 -5.44
C GLU A 79 -21.17 17.46 -4.27
N ARG A 80 -20.29 16.51 -4.61
CA ARG A 80 -19.41 15.87 -3.65
C ARG A 80 -18.43 16.93 -3.14
N ILE A 81 -18.43 17.18 -1.83
CA ILE A 81 -17.47 18.10 -1.21
C ILE A 81 -16.09 17.44 -1.29
N LEU A 82 -15.20 18.02 -2.12
CA LEU A 82 -13.84 17.52 -2.33
C LEU A 82 -12.85 18.27 -1.42
N PRO A 83 -11.99 17.56 -0.68
CA PRO A 83 -10.98 18.17 0.19
C PRO A 83 -9.83 18.78 -0.63
N GLU A 84 -9.19 19.81 -0.08
CA GLU A 84 -7.96 20.43 -0.64
C GLU A 84 -6.69 19.81 -0.03
N THR A 85 -6.76 18.54 0.34
CA THR A 85 -5.64 17.80 0.94
C THR A 85 -5.02 16.86 -0.08
N SER A 86 -3.82 16.36 0.24
CA SER A 86 -3.22 15.24 -0.47
C SER A 86 -4.00 13.94 -0.26
N GLY A 87 -3.83 12.99 -1.18
CA GLY A 87 -4.40 11.67 -1.02
C GLY A 87 -4.25 10.78 -2.24
N VAL A 88 -5.05 9.73 -2.29
CA VAL A 88 -5.10 8.78 -3.41
C VAL A 88 -6.46 8.88 -4.06
N ILE A 89 -6.47 8.99 -5.39
CA ILE A 89 -7.69 8.87 -6.20
C ILE A 89 -7.69 7.47 -6.78
N TYR A 90 -8.78 6.74 -6.59
CA TYR A 90 -8.83 5.33 -6.94
C TYR A 90 -10.20 4.87 -7.43
N LYS A 91 -10.20 3.72 -8.10
CA LYS A 91 -11.38 2.97 -8.53
C LYS A 91 -11.10 1.49 -8.28
N ILE A 92 -12.11 0.76 -7.82
CA ILE A 92 -12.02 -0.69 -7.65
C ILE A 92 -12.61 -1.36 -8.89
N ASP A 93 -11.74 -1.98 -9.69
CA ASP A 93 -12.17 -2.83 -10.81
C ASP A 93 -12.41 -4.25 -10.29
N ASN A 94 -13.68 -4.62 -10.17
CA ASN A 94 -14.08 -5.92 -9.65
C ASN A 94 -14.19 -6.97 -10.76
N GLY A 95 -13.41 -8.04 -10.67
CA GLY A 95 -13.49 -9.20 -11.54
C GLY A 95 -14.12 -10.41 -10.84
N ILE A 96 -14.25 -11.53 -11.56
CA ILE A 96 -14.95 -12.73 -11.07
C ILE A 96 -14.28 -13.33 -9.83
N SER A 97 -12.95 -13.50 -9.86
CA SER A 97 -12.17 -14.13 -8.77
C SER A 97 -11.16 -13.18 -8.11
N THR A 98 -10.91 -12.03 -8.75
CA THR A 98 -9.92 -11.05 -8.33
C THR A 98 -10.46 -9.66 -8.53
N PHE A 99 -9.96 -8.70 -7.74
CA PHE A 99 -10.17 -7.28 -7.96
C PHE A 99 -8.83 -6.57 -8.16
N CYS A 100 -8.88 -5.36 -8.73
CA CYS A 100 -7.72 -4.48 -8.88
C CYS A 100 -8.07 -3.10 -8.38
N VAL A 101 -7.22 -2.52 -7.53
CA VAL A 101 -7.37 -1.12 -7.12
C VAL A 101 -6.56 -0.28 -8.09
N ARG A 102 -7.23 0.45 -8.99
CA ARG A 102 -6.57 1.39 -9.92
C ARG A 102 -6.58 2.78 -9.33
N GLY A 103 -5.54 3.56 -9.59
CA GLY A 103 -5.45 4.88 -9.00
C GLY A 103 -4.12 5.57 -9.22
N TYR A 104 -4.01 6.74 -8.61
CA TYR A 104 -2.80 7.53 -8.54
C TYR A 104 -2.84 8.41 -7.29
N SER A 105 -1.66 8.85 -6.84
CA SER A 105 -1.52 9.83 -5.77
C SER A 105 -1.78 11.23 -6.30
N ALA A 106 -2.38 12.08 -5.48
CA ALA A 106 -2.68 13.46 -5.80
C ALA A 106 -2.15 14.37 -4.69
N PRO A 107 -1.38 15.42 -5.00
CA PRO A 107 -0.98 16.42 -4.01
C PRO A 107 -2.18 17.24 -3.53
N ASN A 108 -3.21 17.36 -4.37
CA ASN A 108 -4.49 17.98 -4.04
C ASN A 108 -5.63 17.18 -4.69
N ILE A 109 -6.52 16.60 -3.87
CA ILE A 109 -7.64 15.77 -4.33
C ILE A 109 -8.61 16.58 -5.17
N ARG A 110 -9.00 17.79 -4.73
CA ARG A 110 -9.93 18.66 -5.45
C ARG A 110 -9.43 18.99 -6.86
N GLU A 111 -8.19 19.43 -7.00
CA GLU A 111 -7.58 19.74 -8.29
C GLU A 111 -7.56 18.50 -9.19
N ALA A 112 -7.16 17.36 -8.64
CA ALA A 112 -7.06 16.14 -9.42
C ALA A 112 -8.44 15.58 -9.84
N PHE A 113 -9.52 15.83 -9.11
CA PHE A 113 -10.89 15.55 -9.56
C PHE A 113 -11.35 16.51 -10.64
N ASN A 114 -11.00 17.81 -10.53
CA ASN A 114 -11.30 18.79 -11.58
C ASN A 114 -10.63 18.38 -12.91
N GLU A 115 -9.40 17.88 -12.86
CA GLU A 115 -8.73 17.35 -14.05
C GLU A 115 -9.45 16.15 -14.68
N LEU A 116 -10.08 15.28 -13.87
CA LEU A 116 -10.83 14.12 -14.38
C LEU A 116 -12.11 14.52 -15.12
N THR A 117 -12.61 15.74 -14.95
CA THR A 117 -13.74 16.25 -15.74
C THR A 117 -13.37 16.42 -17.21
N ASN A 118 -12.08 16.61 -17.52
CA ASN A 118 -11.59 16.61 -18.89
C ASN A 118 -11.54 15.17 -19.42
N LEU A 119 -12.34 14.88 -20.46
CA LEU A 119 -12.44 13.55 -21.08
C LEU A 119 -11.12 13.04 -21.69
N GLU A 120 -10.19 13.94 -22.01
CA GLU A 120 -8.89 13.60 -22.60
C GLU A 120 -7.76 13.51 -21.56
N ALA A 121 -8.05 13.68 -20.27
CA ALA A 121 -7.03 13.62 -19.23
C ALA A 121 -6.39 12.23 -19.16
N ALA A 122 -5.05 12.17 -19.21
CA ALA A 122 -4.28 10.93 -19.07
C ALA A 122 -4.61 10.16 -17.77
N LYS A 123 -5.00 10.88 -16.71
CA LYS A 123 -5.45 10.30 -15.42
C LYS A 123 -6.70 9.43 -15.56
N ARG A 124 -7.58 9.66 -16.54
CA ARG A 124 -8.74 8.79 -16.84
C ARG A 124 -8.31 7.43 -17.37
N ILE A 125 -7.21 7.37 -18.13
CA ILE A 125 -6.65 6.12 -18.66
C ILE A 125 -6.14 5.25 -17.51
N VAL A 126 -5.46 5.85 -16.53
CA VAL A 126 -4.95 5.14 -15.32
C VAL A 126 -6.11 4.48 -14.56
N LEU A 127 -7.23 5.18 -14.42
CA LEU A 127 -8.43 4.69 -13.75
C LEU A 127 -9.31 3.76 -14.63
N LYS A 128 -8.96 3.55 -15.90
CA LYS A 128 -9.81 2.87 -16.89
C LYS A 128 -11.26 3.37 -16.86
N LEU A 129 -11.41 4.68 -17.04
CA LEU A 129 -12.70 5.32 -17.17
C LEU A 129 -13.05 5.48 -18.64
N ASP A 130 -14.14 4.85 -19.07
CA ASP A 130 -14.68 5.09 -20.42
C ASP A 130 -15.31 6.48 -20.51
N LYS A 131 -15.58 6.95 -21.73
CA LYS A 131 -16.26 8.23 -21.97
C LYS A 131 -17.67 8.27 -21.38
N SER A 132 -18.33 7.11 -21.31
CA SER A 132 -19.66 6.93 -20.71
C SER A 132 -19.62 6.69 -19.20
N THR A 133 -18.45 6.32 -18.65
CA THR A 133 -18.34 6.05 -17.22
C THR A 133 -18.23 7.37 -16.47
N GLY A 134 -19.26 7.67 -15.68
CA GLY A 134 -19.28 8.81 -14.77
C GLY A 134 -18.22 8.70 -13.66
N LEU A 135 -17.98 9.82 -12.97
CA LEU A 135 -17.03 9.88 -11.86
C LEU A 135 -17.58 9.25 -10.57
N ASP A 136 -18.81 8.74 -10.57
CA ASP A 136 -19.46 8.13 -9.41
C ASP A 136 -18.73 6.88 -8.89
N SER A 137 -18.02 6.18 -9.80
CA SER A 137 -17.20 5.01 -9.45
C SER A 137 -15.80 5.38 -8.93
N VAL A 138 -15.43 6.66 -9.01
CA VAL A 138 -14.12 7.17 -8.59
C VAL A 138 -14.23 7.64 -7.14
N GLU A 139 -13.26 7.21 -6.36
CA GLU A 139 -13.18 7.43 -4.93
C GLU A 139 -11.89 8.14 -4.58
N PHE A 140 -11.84 8.71 -3.38
CA PHE A 140 -10.63 9.31 -2.84
C PHE A 140 -10.36 8.83 -1.42
N PHE A 141 -9.09 8.86 -1.06
CA PHE A 141 -8.60 8.58 0.28
C PHE A 141 -7.64 9.67 0.71
N GLU A 142 -7.98 10.41 1.75
CA GLU A 142 -7.18 11.54 2.26
C GLU A 142 -5.94 11.05 3.02
N THR A 143 -4.82 11.73 2.81
CA THR A 143 -3.57 11.53 3.55
C THR A 143 -3.06 12.86 4.10
N LYS A 144 -2.30 12.78 5.20
CA LYS A 144 -1.70 13.97 5.83
C LYS A 144 -0.64 14.64 4.95
N SER A 145 0.05 13.86 4.11
CA SER A 145 1.06 14.32 3.17
C SER A 145 1.03 13.51 1.88
N PHE A 146 1.65 14.05 0.84
CA PHE A 146 1.70 13.42 -0.48
C PHE A 146 2.56 12.14 -0.48
N GLU A 147 3.60 12.08 0.34
CA GLU A 147 4.49 10.92 0.47
C GLU A 147 3.76 9.71 1.04
N LEU A 148 2.84 9.94 1.99
CA LEU A 148 1.96 8.89 2.50
C LEU A 148 0.99 8.38 1.41
N ALA A 149 0.54 9.26 0.50
CA ALA A 149 -0.24 8.82 -0.66
C ALA A 149 0.59 8.00 -1.65
N GLU A 150 1.86 8.36 -1.86
CA GLU A 150 2.81 7.57 -2.65
C GLU A 150 3.06 6.19 -2.03
N ALA A 151 3.22 6.10 -0.71
CA ALA A 151 3.37 4.82 -0.01
C ALA A 151 2.16 3.90 -0.25
N VAL A 152 0.94 4.44 -0.15
CA VAL A 152 -0.29 3.70 -0.49
C VAL A 152 -0.29 3.26 -1.96
N ARG A 153 0.09 4.17 -2.87
CA ARG A 153 0.16 3.89 -4.31
C ARG A 153 1.12 2.75 -4.60
N GLU A 154 2.32 2.78 -4.05
CA GLU A 154 3.34 1.76 -4.28
C GLU A 154 2.89 0.38 -3.80
N GLN A 155 2.23 0.31 -2.64
CA GLN A 155 1.87 -0.96 -2.01
C GLN A 155 0.58 -1.60 -2.53
N ILE A 156 -0.42 -0.80 -2.93
CA ILE A 156 -1.77 -1.32 -3.22
C ILE A 156 -2.23 -1.02 -4.64
N ILE A 157 -1.89 0.15 -5.17
CA ILE A 157 -2.44 0.62 -6.44
C ILE A 157 -1.84 -0.13 -7.63
N ASN A 158 -2.67 -0.37 -8.64
CA ASN A 158 -2.40 -1.13 -9.86
C ASN A 158 -1.97 -2.58 -9.62
N ARG A 159 -2.23 -3.12 -8.41
CA ARG A 159 -2.05 -4.53 -8.08
C ARG A 159 -3.37 -5.29 -8.16
N ARG A 160 -3.28 -6.58 -8.43
CA ARG A 160 -4.42 -7.50 -8.50
C ARG A 160 -4.44 -8.38 -7.25
N PHE A 161 -5.60 -8.50 -6.63
CA PHE A 161 -5.81 -9.26 -5.40
C PHE A 161 -6.94 -10.28 -5.60
N PRO A 162 -6.79 -11.53 -5.12
CA PRO A 162 -7.88 -12.49 -5.04
C PRO A 162 -8.93 -12.06 -4.03
N HIS A 163 -10.20 -12.39 -4.30
CA HIS A 163 -11.29 -12.22 -3.33
C HIS A 163 -11.12 -13.13 -2.11
N GLN A 164 -10.64 -14.35 -2.34
CA GLN A 164 -10.40 -15.39 -1.33
C GLN A 164 -8.93 -15.81 -1.38
N GLU A 165 -8.06 -15.06 -0.69
CA GLU A 165 -6.62 -15.37 -0.64
C GLU A 165 -6.36 -16.74 0.01
N ASP A 166 -7.11 -17.07 1.05
CA ASP A 166 -7.04 -18.33 1.79
C ASP A 166 -7.40 -19.56 0.95
N ALA A 167 -8.31 -19.42 -0.02
CA ALA A 167 -8.69 -20.50 -0.93
C ALA A 167 -7.66 -20.73 -2.05
N VAL A 168 -6.89 -19.71 -2.41
CA VAL A 168 -5.97 -19.74 -3.57
C VAL A 168 -4.52 -20.01 -3.14
N CYS A 169 -4.08 -19.45 -2.03
CA CYS A 169 -2.69 -19.48 -1.58
C CYS A 169 -2.39 -20.73 -0.74
N ASN A 170 -1.28 -21.41 -1.04
CA ASN A 170 -0.85 -22.64 -0.36
C ASN A 170 0.53 -22.47 0.30
N LEU A 171 1.12 -23.54 0.82
CA LEU A 171 2.42 -23.46 1.52
C LEU A 171 3.56 -22.98 0.59
N SER A 172 3.45 -23.22 -0.71
CA SER A 172 4.45 -22.85 -1.73
C SER A 172 4.24 -21.44 -2.28
N ASP A 173 3.02 -20.91 -2.17
CA ASP A 173 2.65 -19.54 -2.51
C ASP A 173 1.87 -18.92 -1.35
N PRO A 174 2.57 -18.35 -0.35
CA PRO A 174 1.98 -17.97 0.93
C PRO A 174 1.15 -16.67 0.87
N GLY A 175 0.80 -16.18 -0.32
CA GLY A 175 -0.01 -14.98 -0.48
C GLY A 175 0.74 -13.69 -0.13
N PHE A 176 -0.02 -12.60 -0.10
CA PHE A 176 0.50 -11.23 0.07
C PHE A 176 0.09 -10.61 1.40
N SER A 177 -0.92 -11.16 2.09
CA SER A 177 -1.40 -10.58 3.33
C SER A 177 -0.53 -10.94 4.51
N TRP A 178 -0.39 -9.96 5.40
CA TRP A 178 0.02 -10.20 6.77
C TRP A 178 -1.18 -10.68 7.58
N TRP A 179 -0.90 -11.39 8.67
CA TRP A 179 -1.90 -12.01 9.52
C TRP A 179 -1.59 -11.71 10.98
N MET A 180 -2.60 -11.34 11.74
CA MET A 180 -2.47 -11.05 13.17
C MET A 180 -3.17 -12.12 14.00
N ASN A 181 -2.45 -12.66 14.97
CA ASN A 181 -3.00 -13.49 16.03
C ASN A 181 -3.26 -12.62 17.25
N ILE A 182 -4.50 -12.65 17.72
CA ILE A 182 -4.87 -12.15 19.04
C ILE A 182 -5.48 -13.35 19.74
N GLU A 183 -4.77 -13.90 20.72
CA GLU A 183 -5.32 -14.97 21.53
C GLU A 183 -6.59 -14.46 22.22
N GLN A 184 -7.72 -15.13 22.02
CA GLN A 184 -9.04 -14.67 22.49
C GLN A 184 -9.09 -14.46 24.01
N ASP A 185 -8.27 -15.20 24.76
CA ASP A 185 -8.18 -15.13 26.22
C ASP A 185 -7.04 -14.23 26.72
N SER A 186 -6.15 -13.76 25.83
CA SER A 186 -4.95 -12.98 26.17
C SER A 186 -4.98 -11.63 25.43
N HIS A 187 -5.41 -10.58 26.13
CA HIS A 187 -5.36 -9.21 25.62
C HIS A 187 -3.95 -8.60 25.67
N ASP A 188 -3.01 -9.27 26.34
CA ASP A 188 -1.66 -8.82 26.60
C ASP A 188 -0.65 -9.20 25.53
N ARG A 189 -0.99 -10.11 24.60
CA ARG A 189 -0.11 -10.58 23.54
C ARG A 189 -0.75 -10.41 22.16
N PHE A 190 0.06 -10.04 21.18
CA PHE A 190 -0.27 -10.26 19.78
C PHE A 190 0.95 -10.66 18.98
N GLU A 191 0.69 -11.37 17.89
CA GLU A 191 1.71 -11.86 16.98
C GLU A 191 1.30 -11.55 15.55
N ILE A 192 2.25 -11.08 14.74
CA ILE A 192 2.03 -10.77 13.33
C ILE A 192 2.93 -11.66 12.50
N PHE A 193 2.32 -12.36 11.56
CA PHE A 193 3.00 -13.15 10.54
C PHE A 193 3.03 -12.33 9.25
N PHE A 194 4.23 -12.14 8.70
CA PHE A 194 4.42 -11.42 7.43
C PHE A 194 3.96 -12.21 6.20
N ARG A 195 3.77 -13.52 6.39
CA ARG A 195 3.30 -14.45 5.36
C ARG A 195 2.37 -15.47 5.99
N SER A 196 1.52 -16.05 5.17
CA SER A 196 0.57 -17.03 5.65
C SER A 196 1.26 -18.41 5.89
N HIS A 197 1.00 -19.06 7.03
CA HIS A 197 1.41 -20.47 7.30
C HIS A 197 0.19 -21.34 7.67
N GLY A 198 -0.14 -22.41 6.92
CA GLY A 198 -1.21 -23.39 7.24
C GLY A 198 -2.58 -23.27 6.54
N ILE A 199 -3.41 -24.33 6.61
CA ILE A 199 -4.65 -24.49 5.82
C ILE A 199 -5.94 -24.00 6.57
N ASN A 200 -5.88 -23.63 7.86
CA ASN A 200 -7.07 -23.23 8.65
C ASN A 200 -6.89 -21.84 9.29
N ARG A 201 -6.68 -20.80 8.47
CA ARG A 201 -6.25 -19.46 8.93
C ARG A 201 -7.40 -18.48 9.22
N ALA A 202 -8.46 -18.50 8.41
CA ALA A 202 -9.48 -17.45 8.42
C ALA A 202 -10.24 -17.33 9.76
N ASP A 203 -10.43 -18.45 10.47
CA ASP A 203 -11.21 -18.45 11.71
C ASP A 203 -10.42 -17.98 12.95
N LYS A 204 -9.08 -17.98 12.88
CA LYS A 204 -8.21 -17.73 14.04
C LYS A 204 -7.41 -16.44 13.94
N TYR A 205 -7.13 -15.98 12.73
CA TYR A 205 -6.26 -14.84 12.50
C TYR A 205 -7.02 -13.71 11.80
N ILE A 206 -6.66 -12.48 12.13
CA ILE A 206 -7.16 -11.29 11.44
C ILE A 206 -6.27 -11.07 10.21
N GLN A 207 -6.88 -11.06 9.02
CA GLN A 207 -6.18 -10.70 7.79
C GLN A 207 -5.92 -9.19 7.75
N LEU A 208 -4.64 -8.81 7.74
CA LEU A 208 -4.23 -7.41 7.74
C LEU A 208 -4.11 -6.81 6.33
N GLY A 209 -3.90 -7.64 5.31
CA GLY A 209 -3.66 -7.20 3.93
C GLY A 209 -2.18 -6.99 3.59
N PRO A 210 -1.89 -6.50 2.37
CA PRO A 210 -0.54 -6.21 1.87
C PRO A 210 -0.02 -4.89 2.46
N ILE A 211 0.18 -4.86 3.77
CA ILE A 211 0.54 -3.61 4.47
C ILE A 211 2.04 -3.29 4.41
N GLY A 212 2.87 -4.21 3.93
CA GLY A 212 4.30 -3.96 3.69
C GLY A 212 5.10 -5.20 3.31
N ASP A 213 6.39 -5.01 3.08
CA ASP A 213 7.36 -6.09 2.85
C ASP A 213 7.81 -6.70 4.19
N GLY A 214 7.72 -8.02 4.30
CA GLY A 214 8.07 -8.74 5.54
C GLY A 214 9.54 -8.64 5.94
N SER A 215 10.46 -8.61 4.97
CA SER A 215 11.90 -8.51 5.26
C SER A 215 12.25 -7.11 5.77
N VAL A 216 11.69 -6.07 5.14
CA VAL A 216 11.81 -4.69 5.61
C VAL A 216 11.18 -4.55 7.00
N ALA A 217 10.02 -5.17 7.22
CA ALA A 217 9.35 -5.14 8.51
C ALA A 217 10.17 -5.80 9.62
N ALA A 218 10.71 -6.99 9.38
CA ALA A 218 11.58 -7.68 10.33
C ALA A 218 12.77 -6.80 10.76
N LEU A 219 13.42 -6.15 9.80
CA LEU A 219 14.53 -5.23 10.04
C LEU A 219 14.09 -4.01 10.88
N ARG A 220 13.01 -3.35 10.47
CA ARG A 220 12.50 -2.14 11.15
C ARG A 220 11.97 -2.43 12.55
N MET A 221 11.29 -3.56 12.75
CA MET A 221 10.82 -3.98 14.08
C MET A 221 11.97 -4.30 15.02
N ASN A 222 13.02 -4.96 14.53
CA ASN A 222 14.23 -5.18 15.33
C ASN A 222 14.92 -3.86 15.73
N GLN A 223 14.97 -2.87 14.83
CA GLN A 223 15.45 -1.52 15.16
C GLN A 223 14.55 -0.81 16.19
N ALA A 224 13.23 -1.00 16.10
CA ALA A 224 12.25 -0.41 17.02
C ALA A 224 12.22 -1.07 18.40
N ARG A 225 12.89 -2.22 18.62
CA ARG A 225 12.84 -2.96 19.88
C ARG A 225 13.13 -2.12 21.12
N THR A 226 14.20 -1.32 21.07
CA THR A 226 14.60 -0.46 22.19
C THR A 226 13.58 0.66 22.43
N LEU A 227 13.06 1.23 21.35
CA LEU A 227 12.00 2.24 21.40
C LEU A 227 10.75 1.67 22.08
N LEU A 228 10.23 0.54 21.60
CA LEU A 228 9.02 -0.07 22.14
C LEU A 228 9.16 -0.42 23.64
N ARG A 229 10.34 -0.92 24.06
CA ARG A 229 10.65 -1.18 25.48
C ARG A 229 10.64 0.08 26.35
N SER A 230 10.95 1.23 25.77
CA SER A 230 10.86 2.52 26.47
C SER A 230 9.44 3.10 26.48
N SER A 231 8.62 2.74 25.49
CA SER A 231 7.27 3.28 25.33
C SER A 231 6.21 2.58 26.19
N PHE A 232 6.37 1.29 26.49
CA PHE A 232 5.47 0.54 27.36
C PHE A 232 6.13 -0.71 27.98
N PRO A 233 5.58 -1.27 29.07
CA PRO A 233 6.17 -2.42 29.78
C PRO A 233 6.08 -3.75 29.02
N ILE A 234 7.07 -4.07 28.20
CA ILE A 234 7.15 -5.32 27.42
C ILE A 234 7.53 -6.52 28.30
N SER A 235 6.70 -7.56 28.31
CA SER A 235 7.01 -8.88 28.89
C SER A 235 7.70 -9.79 27.87
N GLU A 236 7.31 -9.73 26.60
CA GLU A 236 7.88 -10.54 25.52
C GLU A 236 8.10 -9.69 24.25
N PHE A 237 9.27 -9.83 23.62
CA PHE A 237 9.51 -9.31 22.28
C PHE A 237 10.37 -10.30 21.51
N SER A 238 9.84 -10.78 20.40
CA SER A 238 10.53 -11.63 19.43
C SER A 238 10.26 -11.11 18.03
N CYS A 239 11.27 -11.11 17.16
CA CYS A 239 11.12 -10.73 15.76
C CYS A 239 12.12 -11.52 14.93
N ASP A 240 11.63 -12.22 13.92
CA ASP A 240 12.42 -12.94 12.93
C ASP A 240 11.97 -12.54 11.51
N ASP A 241 12.48 -13.22 10.49
CA ASP A 241 12.17 -12.91 9.08
C ASP A 241 10.72 -13.28 8.68
N LYS A 242 9.99 -13.99 9.54
CA LYS A 242 8.63 -14.49 9.26
C LYS A 242 7.57 -13.78 10.07
N SER A 243 7.92 -13.30 11.25
CA SER A 243 6.96 -12.81 12.23
C SER A 243 7.59 -11.90 13.28
N PHE A 244 6.72 -11.21 14.00
CA PHE A 244 7.08 -10.63 15.28
C PHE A 244 5.97 -10.83 16.32
N THR A 245 6.37 -10.97 17.58
CA THR A 245 5.51 -11.10 18.74
C THR A 245 5.81 -9.99 19.72
N VAL A 246 4.76 -9.36 20.25
CA VAL A 246 4.85 -8.42 21.36
C VAL A 246 3.85 -8.82 22.44
N ALA A 247 4.33 -8.96 23.67
CA ALA A 247 3.48 -9.05 24.85
C ALA A 247 3.83 -7.93 25.85
N SER A 248 2.79 -7.40 26.50
CA SER A 248 2.90 -6.35 27.51
C SER A 248 2.52 -6.87 28.88
N SER A 249 3.30 -6.54 29.91
CA SER A 249 2.90 -6.77 31.31
C SER A 249 1.77 -5.84 31.78
N LYS A 250 1.44 -4.81 30.97
CA LYS A 250 0.31 -3.90 31.18
C LYS A 250 -0.51 -3.80 29.87
N PRO A 251 -1.48 -4.69 29.64
CA PRO A 251 -2.27 -4.71 28.40
C PRO A 251 -3.13 -3.46 28.19
N ASP A 252 -3.47 -2.76 29.25
CA ASP A 252 -4.25 -1.52 29.27
C ASP A 252 -3.39 -0.26 29.03
N HIS A 253 -2.07 -0.40 28.89
CA HIS A 253 -1.18 0.73 28.66
C HIS A 253 -1.46 1.37 27.30
N LEU A 254 -1.73 2.69 27.29
CA LEU A 254 -2.14 3.43 26.09
C LEU A 254 -1.17 3.26 24.92
N SER A 255 0.15 3.31 25.15
CA SER A 255 1.13 3.12 24.07
C SER A 255 1.12 1.69 23.48
N PHE A 256 0.80 0.67 24.28
CA PHE A 256 0.68 -0.70 23.77
C PHE A 256 -0.58 -0.83 22.91
N ILE A 257 -1.70 -0.29 23.38
CA ILE A 257 -2.96 -0.22 22.61
C ILE A 257 -2.74 0.56 21.31
N SER A 258 -2.11 1.74 21.38
CA SER A 258 -1.81 2.55 20.20
C SER A 258 -0.92 1.81 19.20
N PHE A 259 0.09 1.08 19.67
CA PHE A 259 0.94 0.28 18.80
C PHE A 259 0.17 -0.87 18.14
N LYS A 260 -0.73 -1.53 18.87
CA LYS A 260 -1.64 -2.56 18.36
C LYS A 260 -2.61 -1.99 17.30
N ASN A 261 -3.10 -0.77 17.50
CA ASN A 261 -4.07 -0.11 16.62
C ASN A 261 -3.50 0.31 15.26
N ILE A 262 -2.17 0.41 15.11
CA ILE A 262 -1.53 0.54 13.79
C ILE A 262 -1.98 -0.60 12.88
N PHE A 263 -2.08 -1.82 13.42
CA PHE A 263 -2.42 -3.01 12.66
C PHE A 263 -3.93 -3.25 12.61
N LEU A 264 -4.63 -3.03 13.70
CA LEU A 264 -6.07 -3.27 13.73
C LEU A 264 -6.85 -2.24 12.92
N GLU A 265 -6.54 -0.97 13.12
CA GLU A 265 -7.33 0.17 12.66
C GLU A 265 -6.60 1.02 11.61
N GLY A 266 -5.29 0.83 11.43
CA GLY A 266 -4.49 1.71 10.57
C GLY A 266 -4.29 3.10 11.18
N VAL A 267 -4.25 3.19 12.51
CA VAL A 267 -4.11 4.46 13.23
C VAL A 267 -2.78 4.50 13.96
N ASN A 268 -1.96 5.50 13.64
CA ASN A 268 -0.73 5.81 14.37
C ASN A 268 -0.84 7.21 15.01
N LEU A 269 -0.74 7.25 16.35
CA LEU A 269 -0.81 8.49 17.15
C LEU A 269 0.57 8.94 17.65
N THR A 270 1.65 8.27 17.23
CA THR A 270 2.99 8.68 17.64
C THR A 270 3.42 9.94 16.90
N GLU A 271 4.03 10.85 17.64
CA GLU A 271 4.66 12.07 17.15
C GLU A 271 6.18 11.87 17.02
N LEU A 272 6.85 12.74 16.25
CA LEU A 272 8.30 12.64 16.02
C LEU A 272 9.11 12.67 17.32
N GLU A 273 8.62 13.41 18.32
CA GLU A 273 9.22 13.52 19.66
C GLU A 273 9.23 12.20 20.43
N ASN A 274 8.40 11.23 20.05
CA ASN A 274 8.40 9.90 20.66
C ASN A 274 9.57 9.04 20.18
N PHE A 275 10.32 9.47 19.15
CA PHE A 275 11.42 8.72 18.55
C PHE A 275 12.78 9.34 18.91
N PRO A 276 13.87 8.55 18.90
CA PRO A 276 15.21 9.09 19.09
C PRO A 276 15.53 10.15 18.03
N ASP A 277 16.12 11.28 18.44
CA ASP A 277 16.54 12.34 17.51
C ASP A 277 17.85 11.97 16.80
N ASN A 278 17.75 10.96 15.92
CA ASN A 278 18.78 10.53 15.00
C ASN A 278 18.14 10.00 13.72
N GLY A 279 18.95 9.73 12.69
CA GLY A 279 18.44 9.25 11.41
C GLY A 279 17.58 7.99 11.54
N VAL A 280 17.98 7.02 12.37
CA VAL A 280 17.22 5.79 12.58
C VAL A 280 15.84 6.07 13.17
N GLY A 281 15.76 6.89 14.22
CA GLY A 281 14.49 7.25 14.85
C GLY A 281 13.54 7.96 13.89
N ARG A 282 14.05 8.87 13.04
CA ARG A 282 13.26 9.53 12.00
C ARG A 282 12.73 8.54 10.96
N THR A 283 13.56 7.60 10.49
CA THR A 283 13.09 6.58 9.54
C THR A 283 12.06 5.62 10.15
N LEU A 284 12.18 5.31 11.45
CA LEU A 284 11.18 4.49 12.16
C LEU A 284 9.85 5.22 12.32
N TYR A 285 9.88 6.53 12.61
CA TYR A 285 8.69 7.36 12.66
C TYR A 285 7.90 7.27 11.35
N TYR A 286 8.55 7.54 10.21
CA TYR A 286 7.89 7.46 8.90
C TYR A 286 7.40 6.05 8.58
N TYR A 287 8.22 5.04 8.86
CA TYR A 287 7.84 3.64 8.64
C TYR A 287 6.54 3.25 9.35
N PHE A 288 6.34 3.65 10.61
CA PHE A 288 5.09 3.34 11.33
C PHE A 288 3.88 4.12 10.79
N HIS A 289 4.08 5.36 10.32
CA HIS A 289 3.02 6.13 9.65
C HIS A 289 2.65 5.54 8.29
N GLU A 290 3.63 5.10 7.50
CA GLU A 290 3.42 4.39 6.24
C GLU A 290 2.63 3.09 6.47
N LEU A 291 3.05 2.29 7.45
CA LEU A 291 2.37 1.03 7.78
C LEU A 291 0.91 1.25 8.18
N ALA A 292 0.66 2.27 9.02
CA ALA A 292 -0.69 2.63 9.45
C ALA A 292 -1.57 3.12 8.30
N ILE A 293 -1.05 4.01 7.43
CA ILE A 293 -1.85 4.59 6.35
C ILE A 293 -2.19 3.55 5.28
N VAL A 294 -1.25 2.66 4.94
CA VAL A 294 -1.49 1.54 4.01
C VAL A 294 -2.53 0.59 4.58
N ARG A 295 -2.44 0.26 5.88
CA ARG A 295 -3.44 -0.55 6.56
C ARG A 295 -4.82 0.10 6.54
N LYS A 296 -4.91 1.39 6.84
CA LYS A 296 -6.18 2.14 6.84
C LYS A 296 -6.83 2.14 5.46
N PHE A 297 -6.05 2.40 4.41
CA PHE A 297 -6.53 2.35 3.04
C PHE A 297 -7.03 0.94 2.67
N TRP A 298 -6.30 -0.10 3.06
CA TRP A 298 -6.72 -1.48 2.80
C TRP A 298 -8.06 -1.84 3.49
N ILE A 299 -8.27 -1.40 4.73
CA ILE A 299 -9.55 -1.58 5.43
C ILE A 299 -10.67 -0.91 4.63
N GLU A 300 -10.45 0.30 4.13
CA GLU A 300 -11.44 1.02 3.32
C GLU A 300 -11.77 0.26 2.02
N VAL A 301 -10.75 -0.19 1.29
CA VAL A 301 -10.93 -1.01 0.08
C VAL A 301 -11.73 -2.27 0.38
N LYS A 302 -11.40 -3.00 1.45
CA LYS A 302 -12.13 -4.20 1.85
C LYS A 302 -13.58 -3.91 2.23
N THR A 303 -13.83 -2.82 2.95
CA THR A 303 -15.19 -2.40 3.32
C THR A 303 -16.06 -2.11 2.08
N LYS A 304 -15.46 -1.59 1.01
CA LYS A 304 -16.17 -1.33 -0.26
C LYS A 304 -16.41 -2.58 -1.11
N LEU A 305 -15.66 -3.67 -0.87
CA LEU A 305 -15.82 -4.93 -1.59
C LEU A 305 -16.93 -5.84 -1.02
N GLY A 306 -17.36 -5.60 0.22
CA GLY A 306 -18.29 -6.46 0.97
C GLY A 306 -17.56 -7.41 1.89
#